data_AF-A0A7W8WRG9-F1
#
_entry.id   AF-A0A7W8WRG9-F1
#
_cell.length_a   1.000
_cell.length_b   1.000
_cell.length_c   1.000
_cell.angle_alpha   90.00
_cell.angle_beta   90.00
_cell.angle_gamma   90.00
#
_symmetry.space_group_name_H-M   'P 1'
#
loop_
_entity.id
_entity.type
_entity.pdbx_description
1 polymer ?
#
loop_
_entity_poly.entity_id
_entity_poly.type
_entity_poly.pdbx_seq_one_letter_code
_entity_poly.pdbx_strand_id
1 'polypeptide(L)'
;MIDGFSHASPQVFDSLYFTYDIVRRDSNPDSHDFISNVFLLYKLHGSIDWMRNPATNEIEKKPDCDSPLLIYPRNTKYELAFEQPYFEMMSSLQAALRQPDTGLLILGFGFNDNHIAEPILSAINSNLSLKVAVCDPGLGPRTDDPKKAGIDATNVHLKKIRYLIEHGDARLALISATFEEIVPHLPDIAAETDLEQHLERIRRLRGEKA
;
A
#
# COMPACT_ATOMS: atom_id res chain seq x y z
N MET A 1 -7.83 -2.56 -10.19
CA MET A 1 -6.50 -2.67 -9.57
C MET A 1 -5.45 -2.71 -10.66
N ILE A 2 -4.39 -1.93 -10.52
CA ILE A 2 -3.19 -1.96 -11.38
C ILE A 2 -2.00 -2.29 -10.48
N ASP A 3 -1.18 -3.28 -10.83
CA ASP A 3 -0.08 -3.75 -9.98
C ASP A 3 1.27 -3.87 -10.70
N GLY A 4 1.40 -3.21 -11.85
CA GLY A 4 2.64 -3.18 -12.62
C GLY A 4 2.85 -4.39 -13.55
N PHE A 5 1.87 -5.29 -13.70
CA PHE A 5 1.96 -6.42 -14.62
C PHE A 5 1.05 -6.24 -15.84
N SER A 6 1.49 -6.80 -16.96
CA SER A 6 0.70 -6.86 -18.19
C SER A 6 -0.60 -7.65 -18.02
N HIS A 7 -1.59 -7.35 -18.84
CA HIS A 7 -2.84 -8.11 -18.92
C HIS A 7 -2.75 -9.30 -19.90
N ALA A 8 -1.53 -9.74 -20.25
CA ALA A 8 -1.28 -10.86 -21.17
C ALA A 8 -0.94 -12.16 -20.42
N SER A 9 -0.74 -13.25 -21.16
CA SER A 9 -0.19 -14.50 -20.63
C SER A 9 1.10 -14.84 -21.41
N PRO A 10 2.27 -14.91 -20.75
CA PRO A 10 2.51 -14.66 -19.33
C PRO A 10 2.32 -13.19 -18.93
N GLN A 11 2.00 -12.94 -17.65
CA GLN A 11 1.94 -11.59 -17.09
C GLN A 11 3.35 -11.13 -16.75
N VAL A 12 3.83 -10.08 -17.42
CA VAL A 12 5.19 -9.56 -17.29
C VAL A 12 5.16 -8.19 -16.60
N PHE A 13 6.07 -7.97 -15.65
CA PHE A 13 6.20 -6.69 -14.95
C PHE A 13 6.78 -5.60 -15.86
N ASP A 14 6.15 -4.43 -15.85
CA ASP A 14 6.67 -3.19 -16.41
C ASP A 14 6.14 -2.01 -15.57
N SER A 15 7.02 -1.12 -15.12
CA SER A 15 6.60 0.04 -14.31
C SER A 15 5.71 1.01 -15.10
N LEU A 16 5.75 0.96 -16.45
CA LEU A 16 4.87 1.75 -17.30
C LEU A 16 3.39 1.47 -17.04
N TYR A 17 3.01 0.26 -16.61
CA TYR A 17 1.61 -0.04 -16.33
C TYR A 17 1.02 0.82 -15.20
N PHE A 18 1.84 1.30 -14.25
CA PHE A 18 1.38 2.23 -13.22
C PHE A 18 1.01 3.62 -13.75
N THR A 19 1.42 3.94 -14.99
CA THR A 19 1.12 5.22 -15.64
C THR A 19 -0.10 5.18 -16.54
N TYR A 20 -0.73 4.00 -16.70
CA TYR A 20 -1.88 3.85 -17.59
C TYR A 20 -3.19 4.12 -16.87
N ASP A 21 -4.00 4.97 -17.49
CA ASP A 21 -5.38 5.18 -17.09
C ASP A 21 -6.30 4.15 -17.76
N ILE A 22 -7.26 3.63 -16.99
CA ILE A 22 -8.29 2.74 -17.52
C ILE A 22 -9.53 3.57 -17.81
N VAL A 23 -9.91 3.62 -19.09
CA VAL A 23 -11.07 4.36 -19.58
C VAL A 23 -12.16 3.41 -20.07
N ARG A 24 -13.42 3.73 -19.78
CA ARG A 24 -14.56 3.15 -20.46
C ARG A 24 -14.74 3.88 -21.79
N ARG A 25 -14.74 3.12 -22.88
CA ARG A 25 -15.03 3.66 -24.21
C ARG A 25 -16.53 3.52 -24.46
N ASP A 26 -17.24 4.63 -24.38
CA ASP A 26 -18.61 4.72 -24.88
C ASP A 26 -18.62 5.02 -26.38
N SER A 27 -19.81 4.95 -26.99
CA SER A 27 -20.03 5.18 -28.43
C SER A 27 -19.61 6.59 -28.89
N ASN A 28 -19.37 7.51 -27.96
CA ASN A 28 -18.93 8.87 -28.24
C ASN A 28 -17.39 8.98 -28.10
N PRO A 29 -16.64 9.20 -29.20
CA PRO A 29 -15.18 9.18 -29.20
C PRO A 29 -14.52 10.26 -28.33
N ASP A 30 -15.25 11.33 -28.01
CA ASP A 30 -14.71 12.51 -27.30
C ASP A 30 -14.88 12.44 -25.77
N SER A 31 -15.68 11.50 -25.24
CA SER A 31 -15.84 11.30 -23.79
C SER A 31 -14.89 10.20 -23.29
N HIS A 32 -13.87 10.59 -22.53
CA HIS A 32 -13.02 9.66 -21.79
C HIS A 32 -13.57 9.52 -20.38
N ASP A 33 -14.47 8.56 -20.19
CA ASP A 33 -14.98 8.25 -18.86
C ASP A 33 -13.98 7.34 -18.14
N PHE A 34 -13.22 7.89 -17.21
CA PHE A 34 -12.31 7.10 -16.38
C PHE A 34 -13.11 6.12 -15.52
N ILE A 35 -12.59 4.90 -15.37
CA ILE A 35 -13.17 3.95 -14.43
C ILE A 35 -12.92 4.45 -13.01
N SER A 36 -14.00 4.57 -12.22
CA SER A 36 -13.92 4.92 -10.80
C SER A 36 -13.25 3.81 -9.98
N ASN A 37 -12.73 4.16 -8.80
CA ASN A 37 -12.18 3.20 -7.83
C ASN A 37 -10.98 2.38 -8.35
N VAL A 38 -10.23 2.89 -9.34
CA VAL A 38 -8.94 2.33 -9.72
C VAL A 38 -7.92 2.68 -8.64
N PHE A 39 -7.25 1.65 -8.10
CA PHE A 39 -6.13 1.80 -7.17
C PHE A 39 -4.88 1.10 -7.71
N LEU A 40 -3.73 1.66 -7.34
CA LEU A 40 -2.41 1.14 -7.66
C LEU A 40 -1.90 0.29 -6.48
N LEU A 41 -1.49 -0.94 -6.75
CA LEU A 41 -0.95 -1.86 -5.77
C LEU A 41 0.57 -1.98 -5.93
N TYR A 42 1.30 -1.48 -4.95
CA TYR A 42 2.77 -1.58 -4.89
C TYR A 42 3.18 -2.61 -3.82
N LYS A 43 3.86 -3.68 -4.23
CA LYS A 43 4.37 -4.71 -3.32
C LYS A 43 5.86 -4.49 -3.05
N LEU A 44 6.18 -3.60 -2.10
CA LEU A 44 7.56 -3.15 -1.81
C LEU A 44 8.56 -4.25 -1.44
N HIS A 45 8.10 -5.41 -0.96
CA HIS A 45 8.95 -6.58 -0.66
C HIS A 45 8.74 -7.75 -1.61
N GLY A 46 8.00 -7.55 -2.70
CA GLY A 46 7.75 -8.58 -3.70
C GLY A 46 6.53 -9.43 -3.41
N SER A 47 6.50 -10.59 -4.05
CA SER A 47 5.38 -11.51 -3.92
C SER A 47 5.84 -12.95 -4.11
N ILE A 48 5.14 -13.88 -3.46
CA ILE A 48 5.41 -15.33 -3.56
C ILE A 48 5.13 -15.89 -4.95
N ASP A 49 4.31 -15.20 -5.74
CA ASP A 49 3.93 -15.57 -7.09
C ASP A 49 4.77 -14.84 -8.16
N TRP A 50 5.85 -14.16 -7.79
CA TRP A 50 6.74 -13.50 -8.75
C TRP A 50 7.97 -14.34 -9.01
N MET A 51 8.42 -14.41 -10.26
CA MET A 51 9.64 -15.11 -10.64
C MET A 51 10.43 -14.35 -11.69
N ARG A 52 11.75 -14.52 -11.70
CA ARG A 52 12.58 -14.08 -12.81
C ARG A 52 12.69 -15.21 -13.83
N ASN A 53 12.22 -14.97 -15.05
CA ASN A 53 12.33 -15.94 -16.14
C ASN A 53 13.82 -16.10 -16.52
N PRO A 54 14.41 -17.30 -16.45
CA PRO A 54 15.83 -17.50 -16.74
C PRO A 54 16.20 -17.32 -18.21
N ALA A 55 15.24 -17.42 -19.13
CA ALA A 55 15.47 -17.27 -20.57
C ALA A 55 15.35 -15.81 -21.03
N THR A 56 14.36 -15.06 -20.52
CA THR A 56 14.11 -13.66 -20.92
C THR A 56 14.64 -12.63 -19.93
N ASN A 57 14.99 -13.05 -18.71
CA ASN A 57 15.34 -12.20 -17.57
C ASN A 57 14.20 -11.29 -17.08
N GLU A 58 12.99 -11.44 -17.63
CA GLU A 58 11.81 -10.69 -17.25
C GLU A 58 11.23 -11.17 -15.91
N ILE A 59 10.47 -10.30 -15.24
CA ILE A 59 9.76 -10.66 -14.01
C ILE A 59 8.33 -11.03 -14.40
N GLU A 60 7.93 -12.26 -14.06
CA GLU A 60 6.63 -12.82 -14.42
C GLU A 60 5.85 -13.23 -13.17
N LYS A 61 4.51 -13.19 -13.27
CA LYS A 61 3.66 -13.86 -12.28
C LYS A 61 3.52 -15.34 -12.61
N LYS A 62 3.90 -16.18 -11.66
CA LYS A 62 3.73 -17.63 -11.67
C LYS A 62 3.28 -18.10 -10.28
N PRO A 63 2.02 -18.54 -10.11
CA PRO A 63 1.50 -19.02 -8.82
C PRO A 63 2.31 -20.17 -8.21
N ASP A 64 2.77 -21.09 -9.06
CA ASP A 64 3.57 -22.26 -8.66
C ASP A 64 5.07 -22.02 -8.94
N CYS A 65 5.64 -21.00 -8.32
CA CYS A 65 7.07 -20.68 -8.46
C CYS A 65 7.92 -21.31 -7.36
N ASP A 66 8.97 -22.04 -7.76
CA ASP A 66 9.95 -22.63 -6.84
C ASP A 66 10.95 -21.61 -6.27
N SER A 67 11.11 -20.45 -6.92
CA SER A 67 12.07 -19.41 -6.57
C SER A 67 11.42 -18.02 -6.57
N PRO A 68 10.60 -17.72 -5.55
CA PRO A 68 9.85 -16.47 -5.48
C PRO A 68 10.76 -15.24 -5.36
N LEU A 69 10.41 -14.18 -6.08
CA LEU A 69 11.08 -12.90 -6.04
C LEU A 69 10.59 -12.08 -4.85
N LEU A 70 11.32 -12.18 -3.73
CA LEU A 70 11.00 -11.54 -2.44
C LEU A 70 12.22 -10.87 -1.81
N ILE A 71 12.00 -9.76 -1.10
CA ILE A 71 12.98 -9.18 -0.18
C ILE A 71 12.81 -9.85 1.19
N TYR A 72 13.70 -10.79 1.50
CA TYR A 72 13.74 -11.42 2.82
C TYR A 72 14.37 -10.50 3.87
N PRO A 73 13.96 -10.60 5.15
CA PRO A 73 14.60 -9.88 6.25
C PRO A 73 16.00 -10.47 6.54
N ARG A 74 16.97 -10.14 5.68
CA ARG A 74 18.38 -10.56 5.74
C ARG A 74 19.30 -9.35 5.58
N ASN A 75 20.58 -9.49 5.91
CA ASN A 75 21.54 -8.39 5.82
C ASN A 75 21.69 -7.81 4.39
N THR A 76 21.47 -8.62 3.36
CA THR A 76 21.51 -8.22 1.94
C THR A 76 20.22 -7.56 1.44
N LYS A 77 19.20 -7.37 2.30
CA LYS A 77 17.90 -6.79 1.91
C LYS A 77 18.01 -5.38 1.33
N TYR A 78 19.04 -4.63 1.72
CA TYR A 78 19.28 -3.29 1.23
C TYR A 78 19.68 -3.29 -0.25
N GLU A 79 20.57 -4.20 -0.66
CA GLU A 79 21.00 -4.32 -2.05
C GLU A 79 19.83 -4.71 -2.95
N LEU A 80 19.03 -5.69 -2.52
CA LEU A 80 17.83 -6.13 -3.25
C LEU A 80 16.79 -5.02 -3.42
N ALA A 81 16.64 -4.12 -2.45
CA ALA A 81 15.70 -3.00 -2.56
C ALA A 81 16.04 -2.00 -3.68
N PHE A 82 17.28 -2.01 -4.19
CA PHE A 82 17.72 -1.21 -5.33
C PHE A 82 17.62 -1.96 -6.67
N GLU A 83 17.18 -3.21 -6.67
CA GLU A 83 16.91 -3.97 -7.88
C GLU A 83 15.47 -3.79 -8.37
N GLN A 84 15.24 -4.03 -9.66
CA GLN A 84 13.88 -4.14 -10.18
C GLN A 84 13.22 -5.43 -9.66
N PRO A 85 11.93 -5.37 -9.26
CA PRO A 85 10.98 -4.26 -9.47
C PRO A 85 10.91 -3.27 -8.28
N TYR A 86 11.62 -3.54 -7.20
CA TYR A 86 11.46 -2.86 -5.91
C TYR A 86 11.85 -1.39 -5.94
N PHE A 87 12.89 -1.05 -6.71
CA PHE A 87 13.35 0.33 -6.88
C PHE A 87 12.23 1.24 -7.42
N GLU A 88 11.50 0.78 -8.44
CA GLU A 88 10.40 1.53 -9.06
C GLU A 88 9.23 1.72 -8.08
N MET A 89 8.90 0.68 -7.32
CA MET A 89 7.83 0.74 -6.32
C MET A 89 8.18 1.66 -5.15
N MET A 90 9.44 1.64 -4.70
CA MET A 90 9.93 2.52 -3.65
C MET A 90 9.97 3.99 -4.12
N SER A 91 10.43 4.21 -5.36
CA SER A 91 10.37 5.52 -6.03
C SER A 91 8.93 6.06 -6.09
N SER A 92 7.97 5.20 -6.39
CA SER A 92 6.54 5.54 -6.45
C SER A 92 5.98 5.90 -5.07
N LEU A 93 6.29 5.13 -4.02
CA LEU A 93 5.93 5.49 -2.64
C LEU A 93 6.46 6.89 -2.29
N GLN A 94 7.75 7.14 -2.53
CA GLN A 94 8.38 8.42 -2.23
C GLN A 94 7.76 9.59 -3.01
N ALA A 95 7.40 9.37 -4.28
CA ALA A 95 6.74 10.37 -5.11
C ALA A 95 5.33 10.69 -4.60
N ALA A 96 4.57 9.68 -4.19
CA ALA A 96 3.23 9.85 -3.60
C ALA A 96 3.28 10.64 -2.29
N LEU A 97 4.23 10.32 -1.40
CA LEU A 97 4.40 11.02 -0.11
C LEU A 97 4.77 12.50 -0.24
N ARG A 98 5.34 12.91 -1.38
CA ARG A 98 5.68 14.32 -1.67
C ARG A 98 4.54 15.10 -2.30
N GLN A 99 3.46 14.46 -2.73
CA GLN A 99 2.34 15.17 -3.32
C GLN A 99 1.66 16.08 -2.27
N PRO A 100 1.19 17.27 -2.67
CA PRO A 100 0.41 18.11 -1.78
C PRO A 100 -0.91 17.42 -1.40
N ASP A 101 -1.51 17.83 -0.28
CA ASP A 101 -2.84 17.41 0.18
C ASP A 101 -3.04 15.87 0.23
N THR A 102 -1.97 15.15 0.56
CA THR A 102 -1.98 13.69 0.62
C THR A 102 -2.32 13.18 2.02
N GLY A 103 -3.19 12.17 2.07
CA GLY A 103 -3.45 11.39 3.28
C GLY A 103 -2.72 10.06 3.25
N LEU A 104 -2.02 9.73 4.34
CA LEU A 104 -1.34 8.45 4.53
C LEU A 104 -1.96 7.70 5.70
N LEU A 105 -2.59 6.57 5.40
CA LEU A 105 -3.08 5.62 6.41
C LEU A 105 -2.13 4.44 6.48
N ILE A 106 -1.58 4.19 7.66
CA ILE A 106 -0.64 3.09 7.93
C ILE A 106 -1.34 2.13 8.89
N LEU A 107 -1.52 0.88 8.47
CA LEU A 107 -2.18 -0.17 9.25
C LEU A 107 -1.20 -1.33 9.49
N GLY A 108 -0.93 -1.67 10.76
CA GLY A 108 -0.14 -2.84 11.13
C GLY A 108 1.34 -2.80 10.73
N PHE A 109 1.92 -1.60 10.60
CA PHE A 109 3.35 -1.44 10.30
C PHE A 109 4.12 -0.96 11.54
N GLY A 110 4.94 -1.83 12.11
CA GLY A 110 5.72 -1.54 13.32
C GLY A 110 6.97 -0.68 13.13
N PHE A 111 7.19 -0.09 11.95
CA PHE A 111 8.36 0.77 11.64
C PHE A 111 9.74 0.09 11.86
N ASN A 112 9.84 -1.22 11.64
CA ASN A 112 11.11 -1.96 11.78
C ASN A 112 11.92 -2.02 10.47
N ASP A 113 11.32 -1.64 9.34
CA ASP A 113 11.97 -1.58 8.03
C ASP A 113 12.37 -0.13 7.71
N ASN A 114 13.65 0.18 7.95
CA ASN A 114 14.19 1.53 7.76
C ASN A 114 14.02 2.06 6.33
N HIS A 115 14.12 1.21 5.31
CA HIS A 115 13.97 1.63 3.92
C HIS A 115 12.54 2.08 3.56
N ILE A 116 11.54 1.75 4.38
CA ILE A 116 10.17 2.26 4.28
C ILE A 116 9.93 3.40 5.30
N ALA A 117 10.41 3.22 6.53
CA ALA A 117 10.20 4.16 7.63
C ALA A 117 10.89 5.52 7.41
N GLU A 118 12.13 5.54 6.90
CA GLU A 118 12.87 6.78 6.66
C GLU A 118 12.22 7.66 5.59
N PRO A 119 11.78 7.14 4.42
CA PRO A 119 10.95 7.89 3.49
C PRO A 119 9.70 8.53 4.11
N ILE A 120 8.97 7.78 4.95
CA ILE A 120 7.76 8.29 5.63
C ILE A 120 8.12 9.45 6.56
N LEU A 121 9.14 9.29 7.41
CA LEU A 121 9.58 10.36 8.31
C LEU A 121 10.10 11.59 7.55
N SER A 122 10.86 11.37 6.48
CA SER A 122 11.35 12.46 5.61
C SER A 122 10.19 13.26 5.03
N ALA A 123 9.13 12.58 4.59
CA ALA A 123 7.92 13.22 4.09
C ALA A 123 7.17 13.98 5.19
N ILE A 124 7.02 13.43 6.39
CA ILE A 124 6.41 14.12 7.55
C ILE A 124 7.14 15.45 7.85
N ASN A 125 8.47 15.45 7.76
CA ASN A 125 9.31 16.61 8.05
C ASN A 125 9.29 17.68 6.94
N SER A 126 9.08 17.28 5.68
CA SER A 126 9.23 18.18 4.52
C SER A 126 7.92 18.60 3.87
N ASN A 127 6.88 17.76 3.96
CA ASN A 127 5.57 18.01 3.37
C ASN A 127 4.56 18.44 4.44
N LEU A 128 4.36 19.75 4.61
CA LEU A 128 3.44 20.31 5.60
C LEU A 128 1.95 20.02 5.34
N SER A 129 1.59 19.61 4.12
CA SER A 129 0.21 19.24 3.76
C SER A 129 -0.10 17.75 3.98
N LEU A 130 0.93 16.92 4.23
CA LEU A 130 0.78 15.50 4.47
C LEU A 130 0.07 15.27 5.81
N LYS A 131 -1.02 14.49 5.79
CA LYS A 131 -1.72 13.99 6.98
C LYS A 131 -1.40 12.51 7.15
N VAL A 132 -1.04 12.08 8.36
CA VAL A 132 -0.63 10.70 8.63
C VAL A 132 -1.39 10.14 9.82
N ALA A 133 -2.00 8.97 9.64
CA ALA A 133 -2.56 8.17 10.71
C ALA A 133 -1.86 6.81 10.77
N VAL A 134 -1.23 6.49 11.90
CA VAL A 134 -0.63 5.18 12.15
C VAL A 134 -1.51 4.42 13.11
N CYS A 135 -1.90 3.22 12.70
CA CYS A 135 -2.76 2.35 13.46
C CYS A 135 -2.09 1.00 13.64
N ASP A 136 -1.80 0.65 14.88
CA ASP A 136 -1.15 -0.60 15.23
C ASP A 136 -1.48 -0.96 16.68
N PRO A 137 -1.86 -2.21 16.98
CA PRO A 137 -2.25 -2.61 18.33
C PRO A 137 -1.09 -2.58 19.33
N GLY A 138 0.15 -2.49 18.85
CA GLY A 138 1.33 -2.31 19.67
C GLY A 138 1.59 -0.85 20.10
N LEU A 139 0.86 0.13 19.57
CA LEU A 139 0.97 1.54 19.99
C LEU A 139 0.38 1.68 21.41
N GLY A 140 1.12 2.27 22.34
CA GLY A 140 0.71 2.37 23.74
C GLY A 140 0.85 1.06 24.55
N PRO A 141 0.62 1.12 25.88
CA PRO A 141 0.78 -0.04 26.74
C PRO A 141 -0.17 -1.16 26.34
N ARG A 142 0.35 -2.39 26.24
CA ARG A 142 -0.49 -3.53 25.87
C ARG A 142 -1.55 -3.77 26.95
N THR A 143 -2.75 -4.16 26.53
CA THR A 143 -3.86 -4.47 27.45
C THR A 143 -3.55 -5.63 28.40
N ASP A 144 -2.61 -6.51 28.03
CA ASP A 144 -2.13 -7.64 28.84
C ASP A 144 -1.09 -7.25 29.91
N ASP A 145 -0.36 -6.15 29.73
CA ASP A 145 0.58 -5.60 30.71
C ASP A 145 0.67 -4.07 30.59
N PRO A 146 -0.11 -3.32 31.40
CA PRO A 146 -0.10 -1.85 31.40
C PRO A 146 1.26 -1.24 31.77
N LYS A 147 2.19 -2.01 32.34
CA LYS A 147 3.54 -1.54 32.69
C LYS A 147 4.50 -1.62 31.50
N LYS A 148 4.17 -2.40 30.47
CA LYS A 148 4.99 -2.53 29.27
C LYS A 148 4.65 -1.40 28.32
N ALA A 149 5.58 -0.46 28.15
CA ALA A 149 5.42 0.65 27.21
C ALA A 149 5.20 0.13 25.77
N GLY A 150 4.41 0.87 24.99
CA GLY A 150 4.13 0.54 23.60
C GLY A 150 5.34 0.68 22.68
N ILE A 151 5.17 0.22 21.44
CA ILE A 151 6.21 0.32 20.41
C ILE A 151 6.55 1.78 20.08
N ASP A 152 5.62 2.70 20.30
CA ASP A 152 5.82 4.15 20.18
C ASP A 152 6.85 4.71 21.17
N ALA A 153 7.02 4.06 22.33
CA ALA A 153 7.98 4.43 23.34
C ALA A 153 9.35 3.75 23.17
N THR A 154 9.50 2.82 22.22
CA THR A 154 10.75 2.05 22.03
C THR A 154 11.33 2.22 20.63
N ASN A 155 10.51 2.18 19.58
CA ASN A 155 10.94 2.34 18.19
C ASN A 155 11.39 3.79 17.91
N VAL A 156 12.55 3.94 17.27
CA VAL A 156 13.19 5.24 17.02
C VAL A 156 12.33 6.14 16.13
N HIS A 157 11.60 5.59 15.18
CA HIS A 157 10.79 6.35 14.23
C HIS A 157 9.48 6.79 14.86
N LEU A 158 8.79 5.87 15.53
CA LEU A 158 7.53 6.17 16.20
C LEU A 158 7.72 7.19 17.35
N LYS A 159 8.86 7.16 18.05
CA LYS A 159 9.23 8.20 19.03
C LYS A 159 9.25 9.61 18.42
N LYS A 160 9.78 9.75 17.20
CA LYS A 160 9.82 11.05 16.50
C LYS A 160 8.42 11.51 16.14
N ILE A 161 7.58 10.61 15.62
CA ILE A 161 6.17 10.93 15.29
C ILE A 161 5.41 11.33 16.56
N ARG A 162 5.54 10.56 17.64
CA ARG A 162 4.96 10.86 18.95
C ARG A 162 5.42 12.22 19.48
N TYR A 163 6.72 12.51 19.41
CA TYR A 163 7.27 13.78 19.83
C TYR A 163 6.60 14.95 19.08
N LEU A 164 6.45 14.87 17.76
CA LEU A 164 5.79 15.91 16.97
C LEU A 164 4.32 16.12 17.40
N ILE A 165 3.58 15.03 17.63
CA ILE A 165 2.19 15.07 18.11
C ILE A 165 2.11 15.77 19.48
N GLU A 166 2.97 15.37 20.43
CA GLU A 166 3.02 15.96 21.78
C GLU A 166 3.39 17.46 21.75
N HIS A 167 4.03 17.94 20.67
CA HIS A 167 4.38 19.34 20.46
C HIS A 167 3.40 20.08 19.53
N GLY A 168 2.22 19.50 19.28
CA GLY A 168 1.10 20.18 18.63
C GLY A 168 1.00 19.97 17.12
N ASP A 169 1.71 19.01 16.53
CA ASP A 169 1.53 18.67 15.12
C ASP A 169 0.19 17.92 14.90
N ALA A 170 -0.86 18.68 14.58
CA ALA A 170 -2.22 18.17 14.38
C ALA A 170 -2.40 17.34 13.09
N ARG A 171 -1.37 17.22 12.25
CA ARG A 171 -1.42 16.43 11.00
C ARG A 171 -1.24 14.94 11.25
N LEU A 172 -0.74 14.59 12.43
CA LEU A 172 -0.26 13.26 12.78
C LEU A 172 -1.16 12.64 13.84
N ALA A 173 -1.46 11.36 13.68
CA ALA A 173 -2.22 10.57 14.64
C ALA A 173 -1.56 9.21 14.87
N LEU A 174 -1.48 8.79 16.14
CA LEU A 174 -1.13 7.42 16.55
C LEU A 174 -2.36 6.81 17.22
N ILE A 175 -2.83 5.68 16.70
CA ILE A 175 -4.07 5.03 17.12
C ILE A 175 -3.76 3.59 17.53
N SER A 176 -3.92 3.30 18.81
CA SER A 176 -3.83 1.93 19.33
C SER A 176 -5.13 1.18 19.02
N ALA A 177 -5.12 0.37 17.97
CA ALA A 177 -6.27 -0.42 17.55
C ALA A 177 -5.81 -1.58 16.66
N THR A 178 -6.56 -2.68 16.66
CA THR A 178 -6.41 -3.74 15.65
C THR A 178 -7.03 -3.33 14.32
N PHE A 179 -6.75 -4.09 13.26
CA PHE A 179 -7.36 -3.87 11.96
C PHE A 179 -8.89 -4.02 12.02
N GLU A 180 -9.37 -5.04 12.72
CA GLU A 180 -10.79 -5.34 12.90
C GLU A 180 -11.54 -4.23 13.65
N GLU A 181 -10.86 -3.56 14.58
CA GLU A 181 -11.43 -2.43 15.32
C GLU A 181 -11.54 -1.18 14.44
N ILE A 182 -10.61 -0.96 13.51
CA ILE A 182 -10.59 0.25 12.67
C ILE A 182 -11.48 0.16 11.43
N VAL A 183 -11.55 -1.00 10.78
CA VAL A 183 -12.29 -1.16 9.53
C VAL A 183 -13.73 -0.64 9.58
N PRO A 184 -14.52 -0.89 10.65
CA PRO A 184 -15.89 -0.38 10.75
C PRO A 184 -16.00 1.15 10.83
N HIS A 185 -14.91 1.85 11.17
CA HIS A 185 -14.87 3.31 11.29
C HIS A 185 -14.36 3.99 10.03
N LEU A 186 -13.79 3.23 9.08
CA LEU A 186 -13.39 3.79 7.79
C LEU A 186 -14.67 4.11 6.99
N PRO A 187 -14.78 5.33 6.45
CA PRO A 187 -15.93 5.69 5.64
C PRO A 187 -15.96 4.81 4.40
N ASP A 188 -17.15 4.33 4.03
CA ASP A 188 -17.34 3.68 2.74
C ASP A 188 -17.26 4.77 1.65
N ILE A 189 -16.17 4.77 0.88
CA ILE A 189 -15.84 5.88 -0.03
C ILE A 189 -16.67 5.81 -1.32
N ALA A 190 -17.30 4.67 -1.61
CA ALA A 190 -18.14 4.49 -2.78
C ALA A 190 -19.55 4.02 -2.37
N ALA A 191 -20.56 4.84 -2.62
CA ALA A 191 -21.89 4.28 -2.80
C ALA A 191 -21.83 3.38 -4.05
N GLU A 192 -22.19 2.10 -3.92
CA GLU A 192 -22.29 1.20 -5.08
C GLU A 192 -23.15 1.86 -6.15
N THR A 193 -22.61 1.99 -7.35
CA THR A 193 -23.36 2.48 -8.50
C THR A 193 -24.56 1.56 -8.78
N ASP A 194 -25.62 2.08 -9.40
CA ASP A 194 -26.79 1.26 -9.78
C ASP A 194 -26.39 0.04 -10.64
N LEU A 195 -25.33 0.18 -11.44
CA LEU A 195 -24.76 -0.90 -12.24
C LEU A 195 -24.07 -1.96 -11.37
N GLU A 196 -23.26 -1.57 -10.40
CA GLU A 196 -22.61 -2.50 -9.45
C GLU A 196 -23.67 -3.25 -8.64
N GLN A 197 -24.68 -2.55 -8.12
CA GLN A 197 -25.82 -3.16 -7.44
C GLN A 197 -26.56 -4.16 -8.34
N HIS A 198 -26.78 -3.82 -9.62
CA HIS A 198 -27.43 -4.71 -10.58
C HIS A 198 -26.58 -5.94 -10.90
N LEU A 199 -25.26 -5.77 -11.08
CA LEU A 199 -24.33 -6.88 -11.30
C LEU A 199 -24.25 -7.81 -10.09
N GLU A 200 -24.24 -7.27 -8.86
CA GLU A 200 -24.36 -8.04 -7.63
C GLU A 200 -25.67 -8.84 -7.57
N ARG A 201 -26.81 -8.21 -7.92
CA ARG A 201 -28.11 -8.91 -8.03
C ARG A 201 -28.04 -10.05 -9.05
N ILE A 202 -27.39 -9.85 -10.20
CA ILE A 202 -27.19 -10.90 -11.22
C ILE A 202 -26.27 -12.01 -10.71
N ARG A 203 -25.16 -11.70 -10.04
CA ARG A 203 -24.24 -12.70 -9.46
C ARG A 203 -24.95 -13.56 -8.43
N ARG A 204 -25.72 -12.94 -7.53
CA ARG A 204 -26.55 -13.64 -6.54
C ARG A 204 -27.60 -14.53 -7.19
N LEU A 205 -28.21 -14.08 -8.29
CA LEU A 205 -29.15 -14.89 -9.08
C LEU A 205 -28.47 -16.10 -9.75
N ARG A 206 -27.18 -16.01 -10.07
CA ARG A 206 -26.38 -17.10 -10.67
C ARG A 206 -25.82 -18.09 -9.64
N GLY A 207 -25.99 -17.85 -8.33
CA GLY A 207 -25.55 -18.77 -7.28
C GLY A 207 -24.04 -18.81 -7.06
N GLU A 208 -23.28 -17.89 -7.66
CA GLU A 208 -21.86 -17.70 -7.40
C GLU A 208 -21.73 -16.96 -6.05
N LYS A 209 -21.34 -17.66 -4.98
CA LYS A 209 -21.06 -17.01 -3.70
C LYS A 209 -19.78 -16.18 -3.83
N ALA A 210 -19.85 -14.97 -3.25
CA ALA A 210 -18.72 -14.06 -3.07
C ALA A 210 -17.54 -14.71 -2.35
#